data_AF-A0A534WRA1-F1
#
_entry.id   AF-A0A534WRA1-F1
#
_cell.length_a   1.000
_cell.length_b   1.000
_cell.length_c   1.000
_cell.angle_alpha   90.00
_cell.angle_beta   90.00
_cell.angle_gamma   90.00
#
_symmetry.space_group_name_H-M   'P 1'
#
loop_
_entity.id
_entity.type
_entity.pdbx_description
1 polymer ?
#
loop_
_entity_poly.entity_id
_entity_poly.type
_entity_poly.pdbx_seq_one_letter_code
_entity_poly.pdbx_strand_id
1 'polypeptide(L)' 'MAIPVAQMVTVARYVLRQRLAGRERYPLVLMLEPLFRCNLSCTGCGKIQYPASILKKNLSVEDCVRASDECGAPVVSIAG' A
#
# COMPACT_ATOMS: atom_id res chain seq x y z
N MET A 1 15.14 -1.04 13.83
CA MET A 1 14.90 -2.23 12.98
C MET A 1 15.57 -1.99 11.64
N ALA A 2 16.44 -2.89 11.19
CA ALA A 2 17.10 -2.77 9.89
C ALA A 2 16.27 -3.48 8.81
N ILE A 3 16.29 -2.95 7.58
CA ILE A 3 15.60 -3.57 6.43
C ILE A 3 16.41 -4.79 5.97
N PRO A 4 15.79 -5.98 5.79
CA PRO A 4 16.46 -7.14 5.24
C PRO A 4 17.14 -6.87 3.89
N VAL A 5 18.35 -7.42 3.68
CA VAL A 5 19.11 -7.24 2.43
C VAL A 5 18.32 -7.66 1.19
N ALA A 6 17.54 -8.73 1.29
CA ALA A 6 16.69 -9.19 0.18
C ALA A 6 15.66 -8.13 -0.27
N GLN A 7 15.10 -7.35 0.67
CA GLN A 7 14.18 -6.27 0.36
C GLN A 7 14.91 -5.11 -0.32
N MET A 8 16.10 -4.75 0.19
CA MET A 8 16.94 -3.71 -0.43
C MET A 8 17.29 -4.06 -1.89
N VAL A 9 17.71 -5.31 -2.15
CA VAL A 9 18.03 -5.80 -3.49
C VAL A 9 16.81 -5.74 -4.41
N THR A 10 15.63 -6.12 -3.92
CA THR A 10 14.38 -6.10 -4.69
C THR A 10 14.04 -4.68 -5.15
N VAL A 11 14.09 -3.71 -4.23
CA VAL A 11 13.82 -2.29 -4.54
C VAL A 11 14.89 -1.73 -5.47
N ALA A 12 16.18 -2.00 -5.23
CA ALA A 12 17.27 -1.53 -6.07
C ALA A 12 17.14 -2.04 -7.52
N ARG A 13 16.86 -3.34 -7.70
CA ARG A 13 16.64 -3.95 -9.02
C ARG A 13 15.47 -3.30 -9.75
N TYR A 14 14.36 -3.04 -9.05
CA TYR A 14 13.20 -2.37 -9.62
C TYR A 14 13.55 -0.96 -10.10
N VAL A 15 14.15 -0.13 -9.25
CA VAL A 15 14.52 1.26 -9.58
C VAL A 15 15.47 1.31 -10.76
N LEU A 16 16.51 0.47 -10.77
CA LEU A 16 17.46 0.39 -11.88
C LEU A 16 16.77 0.02 -13.19
N ARG A 17 15.86 -0.96 -13.18
CA ARG A 17 15.09 -1.33 -14.38
C ARG A 17 14.25 -0.16 -14.91
N GLN A 18 13.57 0.58 -14.04
CA GLN A 18 12.74 1.72 -14.46
C GLN A 18 13.59 2.86 -15.05
N ARG A 19 14.74 3.15 -14.42
CA ARG A 19 15.72 4.16 -14.90
C ARG A 19 16.32 3.80 -16.25
N LEU A 20 16.75 2.54 -16.41
CA LEU A 20 17.29 2.04 -17.69
C LEU A 20 16.24 2.01 -18.80
N ALA A 21 14.96 1.85 -18.47
CA ALA A 21 13.85 1.96 -19.40
C ALA A 21 13.45 3.41 -19.73
N GLY A 22 14.19 4.42 -19.24
CA GLY A 22 13.93 5.84 -19.49
C GLY A 22 12.66 6.37 -18.81
N ARG A 23 12.10 5.66 -17.82
CA ARG A 23 10.87 6.09 -17.14
C ARG A 23 11.18 7.11 -16.07
N GLU A 24 10.70 8.33 -16.25
CA GLU A 24 10.88 9.41 -15.28
C GLU A 24 10.03 9.22 -14.01
N ARG A 25 8.81 8.68 -14.19
CA ARG A 25 7.82 8.48 -13.12
C ARG A 25 7.38 7.02 -13.08
N TYR A 26 7.48 6.41 -11.92
CA TYR A 26 7.08 5.02 -11.66
C TYR A 26 6.67 4.87 -10.20
N PRO A 27 5.71 3.97 -9.88
CA PRO A 27 5.30 3.74 -8.51
C PRO A 27 6.41 3.03 -7.74
N LEU A 28 6.68 3.45 -6.51
CA LEU A 28 7.65 2.80 -5.63
C LEU A 28 6.97 2.10 -4.45
N VAL A 29 5.87 2.67 -3.97
CA VAL A 29 5.09 2.15 -2.85
C VAL A 29 3.61 2.26 -3.20
N LEU A 30 2.88 1.15 -3.06
CA LEU A 30 1.42 1.14 -3.03
C LEU A 30 0.95 1.32 -1.58
N MET A 31 0.16 2.35 -1.31
CA MET A 31 -0.55 2.50 -0.05
C MET A 31 -1.91 1.80 -0.18
N LEU A 32 -2.01 0.60 0.37
CA LEU A 32 -3.21 -0.23 0.27
C LEU A 32 -3.98 -0.17 1.58
N GLU A 33 -5.22 0.29 1.53
CA GLU A 33 -6.11 0.36 2.70
C GLU A 33 -7.27 -0.64 2.53
N PRO A 34 -7.20 -1.85 3.12
CA PRO A 34 -8.21 -2.88 2.91
C PRO A 34 -9.53 -2.60 3.63
N LEU A 35 -9.53 -1.75 4.67
CA LEU A 35 -10.68 -1.51 5.54
C LEU A 35 -10.65 -0.12 6.17
N PHE A 36 -11.82 0.39 6.56
CA PHE A 36 -11.97 1.68 7.23
C PHE A 36 -12.17 1.61 8.75
N ARG A 37 -12.27 0.40 9.31
CA ARG A 37 -12.52 0.20 10.76
C ARG A 37 -11.26 0.42 11.57
N CYS A 38 -11.41 1.10 12.70
CA CYS A 38 -10.39 1.20 13.72
C CYS A 38 -10.97 0.78 15.08
N ASN A 39 -10.14 0.24 15.96
CA ASN A 39 -10.50 -0.06 17.35
C ASN A 39 -10.15 1.09 18.32
N LEU A 40 -9.65 2.22 17.80
CA LEU A 40 -9.27 3.41 18.55
C LEU A 40 -10.15 4.61 18.17
N SER A 41 -10.20 5.61 19.05
CA SER A 41 -10.92 6.88 18.85
C SER A 41 -9.94 8.07 18.87
N CYS A 42 -8.99 8.07 17.94
CA CYS A 42 -7.96 9.12 17.89
C CYS A 42 -8.53 10.48 17.48
N THR A 43 -8.19 11.54 18.22
CA THR A 43 -8.69 12.92 18.02
C THR A 43 -8.41 13.51 16.63
N GLY A 44 -7.37 13.03 15.93
CA GLY A 44 -7.00 13.52 14.59
C GLY A 44 -7.48 12.66 13.42
N CYS A 45 -8.18 11.54 13.66
CA CYS A 45 -8.60 10.64 12.60
C CYS A 45 -9.99 11.00 12.08
N GLY A 46 -10.10 11.42 10.81
CA GLY A 46 -11.39 11.69 10.19
C GLY A 46 -12.25 10.43 9.93
N LYS A 47 -11.62 9.25 9.81
CA LYS A 47 -12.33 8.01 9.43
C LYS A 47 -13.33 7.55 10.48
N ILE A 48 -12.99 7.66 11.77
CA ILE A 48 -13.85 7.17 12.87
C ILE A 48 -15.19 7.92 12.97
N GLN A 49 -15.30 9.07 12.31
CA GLN A 49 -16.51 9.89 12.26
C GLN A 49 -17.45 9.47 11.12
N TYR A 50 -17.04 8.53 10.27
CA TYR A 50 -17.89 8.05 9.18
C TYR A 50 -19.06 7.20 9.70
N PRO A 51 -20.21 7.21 8.98
CA PRO A 51 -21.32 6.33 9.28
C PRO A 51 -20.91 4.85 9.32
N ALA A 52 -21.55 4.07 10.18
CA ALA A 52 -21.24 2.65 10.36
C ALA A 52 -21.31 1.83 9.05
N SER A 53 -22.16 2.25 8.09
CA SER A 53 -22.26 1.64 6.76
C SER A 53 -20.99 1.83 5.93
N ILE A 54 -20.29 2.96 6.07
CA ILE A 54 -19.00 3.21 5.41
C ILE A 54 -17.90 2.46 6.14
N LEU A 55 -17.87 2.53 7.48
CA LEU A 55 -16.86 1.84 8.28
C LEU A 55 -16.83 0.34 8.04
N LYS A 56 -17.97 -0.31 7.78
CA LYS A 56 -18.05 -1.74 7.50
C LYS A 56 -17.55 -2.16 6.12
N LYS A 57 -17.13 -1.23 5.26
CA LYS A 57 -16.56 -1.57 3.95
C LYS A 57 -15.17 -2.17 4.13
N ASN A 58 -14.93 -3.26 3.42
CA ASN A 58 -13.65 -3.92 3.31
C ASN A 58 -13.47 -4.48 1.90
N LEU A 59 -12.22 -4.58 1.47
CA LEU A 59 -11.84 -5.31 0.27
C LEU A 59 -11.75 -6.81 0.57
N SER A 60 -11.95 -7.63 -0.46
CA SER A 60 -11.58 -9.04 -0.42
C SER A 60 -10.06 -9.18 -0.56
N VAL A 61 -9.51 -10.34 -0.19
CA VAL A 61 -8.08 -10.62 -0.37
C VAL A 61 -7.73 -10.60 -1.85
N GLU A 62 -8.60 -11.15 -2.68
CA GLU A 62 -8.46 -11.19 -4.13
C GLU A 62 -8.40 -9.79 -4.72
N ASP A 63 -9.21 -8.84 -4.23
CA ASP A 63 -9.16 -7.44 -4.66
C ASP A 63 -7.85 -6.77 -4.24
N CYS A 64 -7.38 -7.04 -3.01
CA CYS A 64 -6.10 -6.52 -2.51
C CYS A 64 -4.90 -7.01 -3.34
N VAL A 65 -4.84 -8.31 -3.62
CA VAL A 65 -3.76 -8.90 -4.43
C VAL A 65 -3.82 -8.36 -5.86
N ARG A 66 -5.02 -8.31 -6.46
CA ARG A 66 -5.21 -7.76 -7.80
C ARG A 66 -4.75 -6.30 -7.89
N ALA A 67 -5.07 -5.47 -6.89
CA ALA A 67 -4.62 -4.07 -6.84
C ALA A 67 -3.09 -3.95 -6.73
N SER A 68 -2.44 -4.86 -5.99
CA SER A 68 -0.98 -4.94 -5.91
C SER A 68 -0.35 -5.30 -7.26
N ASP A 69 -0.87 -6.33 -7.92
CA ASP A 69 -0.39 -6.81 -9.21
C ASP A 69 -0.58 -5.75 -10.30
N GLU A 70 -1.72 -5.05 -10.30
CA GLU A 70 -2.01 -3.95 -11.22
C GLU A 70 -1.07 -2.75 -11.01
N CYS A 71 -0.76 -2.40 -9.75
CA CYS A 71 0.14 -1.30 -9.44
C CYS A 71 1.59 -1.60 -9.84
N GLY A 72 2.06 -2.83 -9.61
CA GLY A 72 3.42 -3.26 -9.93
C GLY A 72 4.52 -2.58 -9.11
N ALA A 73 4.16 -1.91 -8.00
CA ALA A 73 5.13 -1.34 -7.07
C ALA A 73 5.90 -2.44 -6.33
N PRO A 74 7.21 -2.27 -6.04
CA PRO A 74 8.01 -3.26 -5.33
C PRO A 74 7.69 -3.34 -3.82
N VAL A 75 6.89 -2.40 -3.30
CA VAL A 75 6.53 -2.30 -1.88
C VAL A 75 5.03 -2.03 -1.77
N VAL A 76 4.36 -2.78 -0.90
CA VAL A 76 2.97 -2.53 -0.50
C VAL A 76 2.96 -2.19 0.98
N SER A 77 2.47 -0.99 1.30
CA SER A 77 2.20 -0.55 2.65
C SER A 77 0.73 -0.79 2.96
N ILE A 78 0.46 -1.77 3.82
CA ILE A 78 -0.91 -2.08 4.25
C ILE A 78 -1.28 -1.12 5.38
N ALA A 79 -2.23 -0.24 5.11
CA ALA A 79 -2.79 0.73 6.04
C ALA A 79 -4.20 0.31 6.49
N GLY A 80 -4.76 1.03 7.46
CA GLY A 80 -6.07 0.76 8.05
C GLY A 80 -6.21 1.47 9.36
#